data_AF-A0A059CUV8-F1
#
_entry.id   AF-A0A059CUV8-F1
#
_cell.length_a   1.000
_cell.length_b   1.000
_cell.length_c   1.000
_cell.angle_alpha   90.00
_cell.angle_beta   90.00
_cell.angle_gamma   90.00
#
_symmetry.space_group_name_H-M   'P 1'
#
loop_
_entity.id
_entity.type
_entity.pdbx_description
1 polymer ?
#
loop_
_entity_poly.entity_id
_entity_poly.type
_entity_poly.pdbx_seq_one_letter_code
_entity_poly.pdbx_strand_id
1 'polypeptide(L)'
;MAPSLYRSSSHNVSPLFLPPSLSLRAISRLSSSHFPLGETLTMAQKHSTAPDPAAEPKKRRRVGFSGIDAGVDPNGCFKVYLVSREEEVGAPDSFCLDPVDLSHFFEEEDGKIYGYEGLKISVWVSCVSFHSYAEIAFESKSDGGKGITDLNTALKNMFGETLVDNKDDFLQTFSKETQFI
;
A
#
# COMPACT_ATOMS: atom_id res chain seq x y z
N MET A 1 55.93 -24.76 -17.49
CA MET A 1 55.05 -25.83 -18.04
C MET A 1 53.64 -25.65 -17.50
N ALA A 2 52.65 -26.28 -18.12
CA ALA A 2 51.21 -26.05 -17.91
C ALA A 2 50.62 -26.82 -16.70
N PRO A 3 49.38 -26.52 -16.25
CA PRO A 3 48.85 -26.95 -14.95
C PRO A 3 47.92 -28.19 -15.00
N SER A 4 47.57 -28.69 -13.80
CA SER A 4 46.67 -29.81 -13.52
C SER A 4 46.30 -29.74 -12.02
N LEU A 5 45.07 -29.93 -11.53
CA LEU A 5 43.83 -30.36 -12.18
C LEU A 5 42.59 -29.74 -11.48
N TYR A 6 41.49 -29.64 -12.24
CA TYR A 6 40.12 -29.42 -11.79
C TYR A 6 39.68 -30.33 -10.62
N ARG A 7 38.79 -29.82 -9.76
CA ARG A 7 37.63 -30.60 -9.30
C ARG A 7 36.40 -29.70 -9.14
N SER A 8 35.40 -29.92 -9.99
CA SER A 8 34.07 -29.32 -9.85
C SER A 8 33.21 -30.15 -8.88
N SER A 9 32.26 -29.50 -8.21
CA SER A 9 31.13 -30.16 -7.56
C SER A 9 29.88 -29.30 -7.72
N SER A 10 29.09 -29.61 -8.74
CA SER A 10 27.76 -29.02 -8.97
C SER A 10 26.71 -29.63 -8.02
N HIS A 11 25.45 -29.24 -8.23
CA HIS A 11 24.24 -29.65 -7.50
C HIS A 11 24.09 -28.95 -6.12
N ASN A 12 22.89 -28.55 -5.70
CA ASN A 12 21.57 -28.85 -6.24
C ASN A 12 20.71 -27.58 -6.43
N VAL A 13 19.88 -27.54 -7.47
CA VAL A 13 18.95 -26.42 -7.76
C VAL A 13 17.53 -26.98 -7.85
N SER A 14 16.67 -26.57 -6.92
CA SER A 14 15.28 -27.02 -6.83
C SER A 14 14.32 -25.89 -7.21
N PRO A 15 13.85 -25.80 -8.47
CA PRO A 15 12.77 -24.88 -8.83
C PRO A 15 11.44 -25.42 -8.30
N LEU A 16 10.78 -24.67 -7.40
CA LEU A 16 9.42 -25.02 -6.95
C LEU A 16 8.42 -24.75 -8.07
N PHE A 17 7.67 -25.79 -8.43
CA PHE A 17 6.76 -25.81 -9.57
C PHE A 17 5.42 -25.15 -9.24
N LEU A 18 4.97 -24.20 -10.06
CA LEU A 18 3.61 -23.63 -9.99
C LEU A 18 2.62 -24.50 -10.78
N PRO A 19 1.51 -24.98 -10.19
CA PRO A 19 0.39 -25.55 -10.93
C PRO A 19 -0.62 -24.44 -11.32
N PRO A 20 -1.04 -24.34 -12.60
CA PRO A 20 -2.03 -23.37 -13.04
C PRO A 20 -3.47 -23.91 -13.08
N SER A 21 -4.43 -22.96 -13.04
CA SER A 21 -5.83 -23.06 -13.52
C SER A 21 -6.91 -23.73 -12.65
N LEU A 22 -8.16 -23.54 -13.10
CA LEU A 22 -9.47 -23.90 -12.54
C LEU A 22 -10.04 -22.94 -11.47
N SER A 23 -11.28 -22.43 -11.58
CA SER A 23 -12.17 -22.36 -12.75
C SER A 23 -13.25 -21.29 -12.52
N LEU A 24 -13.73 -20.61 -13.57
CA LEU A 24 -14.88 -19.69 -13.43
C LEU A 24 -16.14 -20.50 -13.09
N ARG A 25 -16.80 -20.13 -11.99
CA ARG A 25 -18.21 -20.49 -11.74
C ARG A 25 -19.06 -19.22 -11.82
N ALA A 26 -20.00 -19.21 -12.76
CA ALA A 26 -20.94 -18.12 -12.93
C ALA A 26 -21.90 -18.05 -11.74
N ILE A 27 -22.17 -16.85 -11.23
CA ILE A 27 -23.28 -16.60 -10.31
C ILE A 27 -24.55 -16.46 -11.16
N SER A 28 -25.43 -17.46 -11.05
CA SER A 28 -26.71 -17.49 -11.74
C SER A 28 -27.65 -16.40 -11.21
N ARG A 29 -28.24 -15.62 -12.12
CA ARG A 29 -29.35 -14.71 -11.77
C ARG A 29 -30.64 -15.52 -11.63
N LEU A 30 -31.16 -15.61 -10.41
CA LEU A 30 -32.49 -16.13 -10.13
C LEU A 30 -33.16 -15.26 -9.05
N SER A 31 -34.10 -14.42 -9.47
CA SER A 31 -35.16 -13.91 -8.62
C SER A 31 -36.37 -13.62 -9.51
N SER A 32 -37.44 -14.38 -9.30
CA SER A 32 -38.71 -14.23 -10.00
C SER A 32 -39.74 -13.68 -9.03
N SER A 33 -40.34 -12.53 -9.36
CA SER A 33 -41.52 -11.99 -8.66
C SER A 33 -42.59 -11.63 -9.68
N HIS A 34 -43.35 -12.64 -10.11
CA HIS A 34 -44.51 -12.48 -10.98
C HIS A 34 -45.73 -12.15 -10.10
N PHE A 35 -46.36 -10.99 -10.31
CA PHE A 35 -47.62 -10.60 -9.66
C PHE A 35 -48.74 -10.47 -10.72
N PRO A 36 -49.95 -11.02 -10.48
CA PRO A 36 -51.00 -11.13 -11.49
C PRO A 36 -52.01 -9.96 -11.53
N LEU A 37 -52.63 -9.83 -12.71
CA LEU A 37 -53.90 -9.20 -13.11
C LEU A 37 -54.65 -8.19 -12.19
N GLY A 38 -55.05 -7.09 -12.83
CA GLY A 38 -56.18 -6.22 -12.47
C GLY A 38 -56.70 -5.48 -13.73
N GLU A 39 -57.98 -5.11 -13.77
CA GLU A 39 -58.74 -4.74 -14.98
C GLU A 39 -59.83 -3.68 -14.67
N THR A 40 -60.42 -2.89 -15.59
CA THR A 40 -60.27 -2.64 -17.06
C THR A 40 -60.67 -1.15 -17.34
N LEU A 41 -60.78 -0.56 -18.55
CA LEU A 41 -60.77 -1.03 -19.96
C LEU A 41 -59.71 -0.23 -20.77
N THR A 42 -59.82 0.42 -21.95
CA THR A 42 -60.85 0.80 -22.95
C THR A 42 -60.23 0.68 -24.36
N MET A 43 -61.05 0.57 -25.42
CA MET A 43 -60.57 0.33 -26.80
C MET A 43 -60.21 1.60 -27.59
N ALA A 44 -59.12 1.57 -28.37
CA ALA A 44 -58.80 2.56 -29.41
C ALA A 44 -58.03 1.95 -30.62
N GLN A 45 -58.76 1.28 -31.50
CA GLN A 45 -58.54 1.00 -32.93
C GLN A 45 -57.11 1.04 -33.56
N LYS A 46 -56.66 -0.15 -34.01
CA LYS A 46 -55.71 -0.48 -35.11
C LYS A 46 -55.01 0.67 -35.89
N HIS A 47 -53.68 0.56 -35.98
CA HIS A 47 -53.02 0.30 -37.27
C HIS A 47 -51.80 -0.62 -37.08
N SER A 48 -51.34 -1.29 -38.14
CA SER A 48 -50.30 -2.34 -38.05
C SER A 48 -49.31 -2.29 -39.22
N THR A 49 -48.02 -2.18 -38.91
CA THR A 49 -46.91 -2.37 -39.87
C THR A 49 -45.67 -2.92 -39.15
N ALA A 50 -44.76 -3.54 -39.90
CA ALA A 50 -43.66 -4.38 -39.39
C ALA A 50 -42.37 -3.57 -39.04
N PRO A 51 -41.34 -4.17 -38.41
CA PRO A 51 -40.23 -3.44 -37.79
C PRO A 51 -39.08 -3.10 -38.75
N ASP A 52 -38.28 -2.09 -38.38
CA ASP A 52 -37.04 -1.68 -39.05
C ASP A 52 -35.87 -1.68 -38.02
N PRO A 53 -34.77 -2.44 -38.23
CA PRO A 53 -33.82 -2.76 -37.15
C PRO A 53 -32.50 -1.97 -37.16
N ALA A 54 -32.51 -0.64 -36.96
CA ALA A 54 -31.27 0.14 -36.82
C ALA A 54 -31.37 1.39 -35.92
N ALA A 55 -31.10 1.25 -34.62
CA ALA A 55 -30.74 2.36 -33.74
C ALA A 55 -29.87 1.86 -32.58
N GLU A 56 -28.55 2.10 -32.64
CA GLU A 56 -27.64 1.66 -31.58
C GLU A 56 -27.95 2.35 -30.24
N PRO A 57 -27.96 1.64 -29.10
CA PRO A 57 -28.05 2.26 -27.78
C PRO A 57 -26.73 2.99 -27.49
N LYS A 58 -26.65 4.25 -27.94
CA LYS A 58 -25.52 5.19 -27.85
C LYS A 58 -24.75 4.98 -26.53
N LYS A 59 -23.58 4.33 -26.64
CA LYS A 59 -22.76 3.83 -25.52
C LYS A 59 -22.35 4.98 -24.60
N ARG A 60 -23.21 5.32 -23.62
CA ARG A 60 -22.94 6.30 -22.56
C ARG A 60 -21.71 5.79 -21.81
N ARG A 61 -20.54 6.34 -22.14
CA ARG A 61 -19.26 5.97 -21.52
C ARG A 61 -19.40 6.29 -20.04
N ARG A 62 -19.71 5.27 -19.22
CA ARG A 62 -19.77 5.38 -17.78
C ARG A 62 -18.34 5.67 -17.34
N VAL A 63 -18.04 6.96 -17.17
CA VAL A 63 -16.81 7.39 -16.50
C VAL A 63 -16.93 6.82 -15.10
N GLY A 64 -16.19 5.73 -14.86
CA GLY A 64 -15.86 5.35 -13.51
C GLY A 64 -14.99 6.47 -12.99
N PHE A 65 -15.55 7.29 -12.11
CA PHE A 65 -14.71 7.96 -11.14
C PHE A 65 -14.00 6.83 -10.41
N SER A 66 -12.66 6.81 -10.50
CA SER A 66 -11.85 6.03 -9.58
C SER A 66 -12.26 6.38 -8.17
N GLY A 67 -12.25 5.39 -7.26
CA GLY A 67 -12.49 5.68 -5.84
C GLY A 67 -11.52 6.77 -5.40
N ILE A 68 -12.03 7.77 -4.69
CA ILE A 68 -11.16 8.72 -3.99
C ILE A 68 -10.36 7.88 -2.99
N ASP A 69 -9.06 8.15 -2.87
CA ASP A 69 -8.22 7.47 -1.89
C ASP A 69 -8.84 7.61 -0.48
N ALA A 70 -8.87 6.49 0.25
CA ALA A 70 -9.41 6.41 1.60
C ALA A 70 -8.39 6.88 2.66
N GLY A 71 -7.11 6.94 2.29
CA GLY A 71 -5.99 7.21 3.17
C GLY A 71 -5.61 6.03 4.06
N VAL A 72 -4.33 5.95 4.42
CA VAL A 72 -3.78 4.98 5.37
C VAL A 72 -3.75 5.59 6.76
N ASP A 73 -4.09 4.80 7.78
CA ASP A 73 -3.88 5.14 9.20
C ASP A 73 -2.37 5.14 9.50
N PRO A 74 -1.77 6.26 9.96
CA PRO A 74 -0.36 6.32 10.32
C PRO A 74 0.06 5.18 11.25
N ASN A 75 -0.74 4.90 12.28
CA ASN A 75 -0.46 3.89 13.30
C ASN A 75 -0.44 2.46 12.72
N GLY A 76 -1.06 2.24 11.55
CA GLY A 76 -1.03 0.96 10.82
C GLY A 76 0.20 0.77 9.93
N CYS A 77 0.86 1.85 9.50
CA CYS A 77 2.02 1.79 8.60
C CYS A 77 3.37 2.06 9.29
N PHE A 78 3.35 2.68 10.47
CA PHE A 78 4.54 3.15 11.18
C PHE A 78 5.09 2.09 12.13
N LYS A 79 6.41 1.99 12.22
CA LYS A 79 7.12 1.20 13.24
C LYS A 79 8.31 1.98 13.77
N VAL A 80 8.42 2.09 15.08
CA VAL A 80 9.55 2.72 15.77
C VAL A 80 10.37 1.62 16.43
N TYR A 81 11.69 1.68 16.33
CA TYR A 81 12.63 0.72 16.90
C TYR A 81 13.63 1.44 17.79
N LEU A 82 13.82 0.97 19.03
CA LEU A 82 14.96 1.39 19.83
C LEU A 82 16.16 0.51 19.49
N VAL A 83 17.32 1.14 19.30
CA VAL A 83 18.58 0.46 18.98
C VAL A 83 19.72 1.03 19.84
N SER A 84 20.58 0.15 20.35
CA SER A 84 21.77 0.49 21.12
C SER A 84 23.07 0.43 20.30
N ARG A 85 23.02 -0.18 19.10
CA ARG A 85 24.17 -0.42 18.21
C ARG A 85 23.77 -0.44 16.74
N GLU A 86 24.78 -0.36 15.87
CA GLU A 86 24.64 -0.47 14.42
C GLU A 86 24.07 -1.82 13.97
N GLU A 87 24.46 -2.94 14.59
CA GLU A 87 24.02 -4.27 14.16
C GLU A 87 22.52 -4.53 14.40
N GLU A 88 21.90 -3.72 15.27
CA GLU A 88 20.47 -3.76 15.57
C GLU A 88 19.63 -3.00 14.51
N VAL A 89 20.25 -2.25 13.60
CA VAL A 89 19.55 -1.35 12.64
C VAL A 89 19.02 -2.10 11.41
N GLY A 90 17.89 -2.78 11.62
CA GLY A 90 17.21 -3.61 10.62
C GLY A 90 17.28 -5.11 10.93
N ALA A 91 17.73 -5.48 12.14
CA ALA A 91 17.70 -6.84 12.63
C ALA A 91 16.25 -7.36 12.80
N PRO A 92 15.99 -8.67 12.64
CA PRO A 92 14.64 -9.24 12.79
C PRO A 92 14.13 -9.20 14.26
N ASP A 93 15.03 -9.02 15.21
CA ASP A 93 14.84 -9.00 16.67
C ASP A 93 15.03 -7.59 17.29
N SER A 94 15.12 -6.55 16.46
CA SER A 94 15.13 -5.13 16.90
C SER A 94 13.95 -4.82 17.85
N PHE A 95 14.19 -4.07 18.92
CA PHE A 95 13.14 -3.74 19.90
C PHE A 95 12.12 -2.74 19.33
N CYS A 96 11.00 -3.25 18.82
CA CYS A 96 9.91 -2.46 18.27
C CYS A 96 9.05 -1.85 19.39
N LEU A 97 8.78 -0.55 19.29
CA LEU A 97 7.74 0.17 20.01
C LEU A 97 6.49 0.26 19.14
N ASP A 98 5.32 0.10 19.76
CA ASP A 98 4.05 0.54 19.18
C ASP A 98 3.90 2.05 19.42
N PRO A 99 3.80 2.89 18.37
CA PRO A 99 3.67 4.33 18.54
C PRO A 99 2.26 4.70 19.05
N VAL A 100 2.20 5.72 19.91
CA VAL A 100 0.94 6.20 20.52
C VAL A 100 0.43 7.42 19.77
N ASP A 101 -0.63 7.22 18.97
CA ASP A 101 -1.37 8.22 18.21
C ASP A 101 -0.52 9.20 17.39
N LEU A 102 -0.06 8.74 16.22
CA LEU A 102 0.68 9.57 15.27
C LEU A 102 -0.21 10.50 14.42
N SER A 103 -1.53 10.39 14.53
CA SER A 103 -2.50 11.04 13.62
C SER A 103 -2.39 12.57 13.63
N HIS A 104 -1.96 13.14 14.76
CA HIS A 104 -1.81 14.58 14.95
C HIS A 104 -0.57 15.21 14.28
N PHE A 105 0.38 14.40 13.78
CA PHE A 105 1.53 14.88 13.00
C PHE A 105 1.23 15.07 11.50
N PHE A 106 0.07 14.59 11.04
CA PHE A 106 -0.37 14.70 9.66
C PHE A 106 -1.44 15.78 9.56
N GLU A 107 -1.09 16.95 9.00
CA GLU A 107 -1.90 18.18 8.95
C GLU A 107 -3.16 18.09 8.06
N GLU A 108 -3.51 16.89 7.60
CA GLU A 108 -4.64 16.61 6.73
C GLU A 108 -5.93 16.40 7.56
N GLU A 109 -7.08 16.78 7.01
CA GLU A 109 -8.36 16.95 7.74
C GLU A 109 -8.82 15.75 8.58
N ASP A 110 -8.38 14.54 8.25
CA ASP A 110 -8.67 13.29 8.98
C ASP A 110 -7.43 12.53 9.48
N GLY A 111 -6.26 13.17 9.56
CA GLY A 111 -5.06 12.65 10.23
C GLY A 111 -4.43 11.40 9.57
N LYS A 112 -4.61 11.25 8.25
CA LYS A 112 -4.18 10.09 7.47
C LYS A 112 -2.91 10.36 6.65
N ILE A 113 -2.56 9.39 5.81
CA ILE A 113 -1.58 9.51 4.73
C ILE A 113 -2.25 9.10 3.42
N TYR A 114 -2.27 9.98 2.42
CA TYR A 114 -2.83 9.72 1.09
C TYR A 114 -1.74 9.53 0.02
N GLY A 115 -2.08 8.76 -1.01
CA GLY A 115 -1.34 8.64 -2.26
C GLY A 115 -0.22 7.59 -2.27
N TYR A 116 -0.21 6.67 -1.30
CA TYR A 116 0.78 5.59 -1.17
C TYR A 116 0.10 4.22 -1.02
N GLU A 117 0.45 3.28 -1.90
CA GLU A 117 0.03 1.87 -1.83
C GLU A 117 1.11 1.04 -1.12
N GLY A 118 0.73 0.14 -0.22
CA GLY A 118 1.67 -0.70 0.51
C GLY A 118 2.67 0.05 1.41
N LEU A 119 2.28 1.24 1.91
CA LEU A 119 3.16 2.09 2.72
C LEU A 119 3.63 1.40 4.02
N LYS A 120 4.94 1.46 4.26
CA LYS A 120 5.59 1.10 5.52
C LYS A 120 6.64 2.15 5.85
N ILE A 121 6.57 2.73 7.04
CA ILE A 121 7.59 3.66 7.56
C ILE A 121 8.27 2.99 8.75
N SER A 122 9.59 2.83 8.67
CA SER A 122 10.41 2.21 9.71
C SER A 122 11.38 3.24 10.25
N VAL A 123 11.30 3.55 11.55
CA VAL A 123 12.18 4.53 12.20
C VAL A 123 13.00 3.84 13.27
N TRP A 124 14.32 4.01 13.21
CA TRP A 124 15.23 3.59 14.28
C TRP A 124 15.64 4.81 15.08
N VAL A 125 15.63 4.70 16.41
CA VAL A 125 16.07 5.73 17.34
C VAL A 125 17.20 5.15 18.18
N SER A 126 18.36 5.81 18.15
CA SER A 126 19.48 5.43 19.01
C SER A 126 19.14 5.73 20.46
N CYS A 127 19.15 4.72 21.33
CA CYS A 127 18.93 4.92 22.78
C CYS A 127 20.16 5.50 23.50
N VAL A 128 21.24 5.82 22.76
CA VAL A 128 22.46 6.45 23.27
C VAL A 128 22.50 7.92 22.82
N SER A 129 22.36 8.16 21.52
CA SER A 129 22.51 9.49 20.90
C SER A 129 21.20 10.26 20.74
N PHE A 130 20.06 9.59 20.93
CA PHE A 130 18.70 10.08 20.62
C PHE A 130 18.48 10.55 19.18
N HIS A 131 19.46 10.36 18.28
CA HIS A 131 19.26 10.58 16.85
C HIS A 131 18.32 9.51 16.29
N SER A 132 17.60 9.86 15.23
CA SER A 132 16.67 8.97 14.54
C SER A 132 16.95 8.90 13.04
N TYR A 133 16.59 7.78 12.43
CA TYR A 133 16.65 7.58 10.97
C TYR A 133 15.38 6.89 10.50
N ALA A 134 14.82 7.37 9.37
CA ALA A 134 13.57 6.86 8.79
C ALA A 134 13.79 6.24 7.41
N GLU A 135 13.38 4.98 7.24
CA GLU A 135 13.21 4.33 5.94
C GLU A 135 11.73 4.35 5.56
N ILE A 136 11.42 4.81 4.34
CA ILE A 136 10.08 4.80 3.75
C ILE A 136 10.07 3.79 2.60
N ALA A 137 9.20 2.78 2.70
CA ALA A 137 8.94 1.83 1.63
C ALA A 137 7.46 1.88 1.21
N PHE A 138 7.19 1.71 -0.08
CA PHE A 138 5.84 1.65 -0.65
C PHE A 138 5.87 0.86 -1.96
N GLU A 139 4.74 0.27 -2.35
CA GLU A 139 4.58 -0.48 -3.61
C GLU A 139 4.31 0.47 -4.79
N SER A 140 3.45 1.48 -4.60
CA SER A 140 3.16 2.49 -5.62
C SER A 140 2.86 3.86 -4.98
N LYS A 141 2.97 4.93 -5.78
CA LYS A 141 2.67 6.31 -5.39
C LYS A 141 1.86 6.99 -6.50
N SER A 142 0.68 7.53 -6.17
CA SER A 142 -0.20 8.21 -7.13
C SER A 142 -1.19 9.15 -6.43
N ASP A 143 -1.65 10.21 -7.10
CA ASP A 143 -2.69 11.09 -6.56
C ASP A 143 -4.08 10.46 -6.79
N GLY A 144 -4.70 10.01 -5.70
CA GLY A 144 -6.06 9.43 -5.69
C GLY A 144 -7.19 10.46 -5.66
N GLY A 145 -6.93 11.72 -6.02
CA GLY A 145 -7.91 12.82 -5.95
C GLY A 145 -7.95 13.56 -4.61
N LYS A 146 -6.93 13.35 -3.77
CA LYS A 146 -6.74 13.96 -2.45
C LYS A 146 -5.40 14.72 -2.34
N GLY A 147 -4.54 14.64 -3.36
CA GLY A 147 -3.13 14.98 -3.25
C GLY A 147 -2.30 13.76 -2.83
N ILE A 148 -1.05 14.00 -2.44
CA ILE A 148 -0.14 12.98 -1.90
C ILE A 148 0.62 13.61 -0.73
N THR A 149 0.55 12.99 0.45
CA THR A 149 1.13 13.52 1.69
C THR A 149 2.65 13.67 1.60
N ASP A 150 3.20 14.78 2.10
CA ASP A 150 4.65 14.95 2.20
C ASP A 150 5.20 14.30 3.49
N LEU A 151 5.59 13.04 3.34
CA LEU A 151 6.22 12.26 4.40
C LEU A 151 7.56 12.86 4.89
N ASN A 152 8.30 13.65 4.10
CA ASN A 152 9.56 14.24 4.58
C ASN A 152 9.28 15.37 5.58
N THR A 153 8.32 16.24 5.27
CA THR A 153 7.85 17.29 6.19
C THR A 153 7.17 16.68 7.43
N ALA A 154 6.30 15.69 7.28
CA ALA A 154 5.65 15.04 8.43
C ALA A 154 6.66 14.36 9.39
N LEU A 155 7.68 13.67 8.85
CA LEU A 155 8.76 13.08 9.66
C LEU A 155 9.60 14.15 10.37
N LYS A 156 9.89 15.28 9.70
CA LYS A 156 10.63 16.41 10.30
C LYS A 156 9.81 17.14 11.38
N ASN A 157 8.49 17.26 11.21
CA ASN A 157 7.60 17.78 12.25
C ASN A 157 7.54 16.86 13.49
N MET A 158 7.66 15.54 13.32
CA MET A 158 7.58 14.56 14.40
C MET A 158 8.91 14.35 15.16
N PHE A 159 10.05 14.29 14.47
CA PHE A 159 11.36 13.99 15.06
C PHE A 159 12.29 15.21 15.18
N GLY A 160 11.93 16.33 14.55
CA GLY A 160 12.70 17.58 14.62
C GLY A 160 14.15 17.42 14.19
N GLU A 161 15.05 18.09 14.92
CA GLU A 161 16.49 18.09 14.69
C GLU A 161 17.17 16.74 14.95
N THR A 162 16.47 15.75 15.52
CA THR A 162 17.04 14.41 15.73
C THR A 162 17.09 13.55 14.46
N LEU A 163 16.31 13.91 13.44
CA LEU A 163 16.15 13.09 12.23
C LEU A 163 17.32 13.29 11.26
N VAL A 164 18.08 12.22 11.04
CA VAL A 164 19.18 12.16 10.10
C VAL A 164 18.67 11.79 8.71
N ASP A 165 19.02 12.57 7.68
CA ASP A 165 18.50 12.39 6.30
C ASP A 165 18.92 11.06 5.62
N ASN A 166 19.93 10.35 6.13
CA ASN A 166 20.41 9.09 5.54
C ASN A 166 20.91 8.06 6.58
N LYS A 167 20.97 6.79 6.18
CA LYS A 167 21.34 5.68 7.06
C LYS A 167 22.80 5.75 7.51
N ASP A 168 23.74 6.08 6.63
CA ASP A 168 25.17 6.00 6.91
C ASP A 168 25.60 7.02 7.97
N ASP A 169 25.09 8.26 7.91
CA ASP A 169 25.31 9.27 8.96
C ASP A 169 24.70 8.87 10.31
N PHE A 170 23.55 8.18 10.30
CA PHE A 170 22.93 7.63 11.51
C PHE A 170 23.75 6.50 12.13
N LEU A 171 24.24 5.56 11.32
CA LEU A 171 25.17 4.51 11.78
C LEU A 171 26.46 5.13 12.32
N GLN A 172 26.94 6.22 11.72
CA GLN A 172 28.10 6.95 12.22
C GLN A 172 27.88 7.58 13.60
N THR A 173 26.65 7.70 14.12
CA THR A 173 26.42 8.19 15.50
C THR A 173 26.94 7.21 16.55
N PHE A 174 26.68 5.90 16.40
CA PHE A 174 27.18 4.86 17.31
C PHE A 174 28.72 4.83 17.39
N SER A 175 29.40 5.21 16.31
CA SER A 175 30.87 5.28 16.25
C SER A 175 31.47 6.55 16.89
N LYS A 176 30.68 7.60 17.13
CA LYS A 176 31.15 8.89 17.67
C LYS A 176 31.05 8.99 19.19
N GLU A 177 30.19 8.21 19.83
CA GLU A 177 29.83 8.39 21.24
C GLU A 177 30.64 7.51 22.20
N THR A 178 31.79 8.03 22.62
CA THR A 178 32.48 7.53 23.81
C THR A 178 31.75 7.93 25.09
N GLN A 179 30.86 7.07 25.57
CA GLN A 179 30.38 6.99 26.96
C GLN A 179 30.01 8.32 27.64
N PHE A 180 28.73 8.71 27.55
CA PHE A 180 28.16 9.58 28.58
C PHE A 180 28.01 8.78 29.88
N ILE A 181 28.71 9.21 30.95
CA ILE A 181 28.73 8.62 32.30
C ILE A 181 28.17 9.65 33.30
#